data_AF-A0A5E6MGG6-F1
#
_entry.id   AF-A0A5E6MGG6-F1
#
_cell.length_a   1.000
_cell.length_b   1.000
_cell.length_c   1.000
_cell.angle_alpha   90.00
_cell.angle_beta   90.00
_cell.angle_gamma   90.00
#
_symmetry.space_group_name_H-M   'P 1'
#
loop_
_entity.id
_entity.type
_entity.pdbx_description
1 polymer ?
#
loop_
_entity_poly.entity_id
_entity_poly.type
_entity_poly.pdbx_seq_one_letter_code
_entity_poly.pdbx_strand_id
1 'polypeptide(L)'
;MSTVLGHIEITPGVAGGKPRIAGHRITVQNVVIWHERLGLTADEIATEYGLSLADVYAALTYYYDHRDEIDQSIRADEAFAAEMRNRTQSILKAKLGG
;
A
#
# COMPACT_ATOMS: atom_id res chain seq x y z
N MET A 1 17.27 -9.38 0.55
CA MET A 1 18.26 -8.37 0.13
C MET A 1 17.67 -7.02 0.48
N SER A 2 18.36 -6.24 1.31
CA SER A 2 17.89 -4.93 1.79
C SER A 2 18.39 -3.84 0.85
N THR A 3 17.52 -3.40 -0.04
CA THR A 3 17.75 -2.27 -0.96
C THR A 3 16.59 -1.32 -0.66
N VAL A 4 16.71 -0.23 0.09
CA VAL A 4 17.65 0.89 0.00
C VAL A 4 17.74 1.46 1.43
N LEU A 5 18.93 1.53 2.03
CA LEU A 5 19.19 2.23 3.32
C LEU A 5 18.33 1.85 4.55
N GLY A 6 17.92 0.60 4.74
CA GLY A 6 17.26 0.16 5.99
C GLY A 6 15.89 0.79 6.28
N HIS A 7 15.37 1.61 5.36
CA HIS A 7 14.05 2.22 5.44
C HIS A 7 12.95 1.33 4.88
N ILE A 8 13.28 0.41 3.97
CA ILE A 8 12.32 -0.52 3.35
C ILE A 8 12.69 -1.97 3.72
N GLU A 9 11.71 -2.69 4.25
CA GLU A 9 11.80 -4.11 4.61
C GLU A 9 10.83 -4.94 3.79
N ILE A 10 11.26 -6.14 3.43
CA ILE A 10 10.44 -7.17 2.82
C ILE A 10 10.55 -8.40 3.69
N THR A 11 9.49 -8.74 4.41
CA THR A 11 9.46 -9.94 5.26
C THR A 11 8.39 -10.89 4.74
N PRO A 12 8.76 -12.11 4.33
CA PRO A 12 7.80 -13.14 3.97
C PRO A 12 6.77 -13.35 5.09
N GLY A 13 5.48 -13.34 4.75
CA GLY A 13 4.39 -13.55 5.72
C GLY A 13 3.90 -12.30 6.46
N VAL A 14 4.58 -11.15 6.35
CA VAL A 14 4.09 -9.87 6.91
C VAL A 14 3.60 -8.98 5.78
N ALA A 15 2.40 -8.41 5.93
CA ALA A 15 1.74 -7.60 4.89
C ALA A 15 1.68 -8.28 3.51
N GLY A 16 1.56 -9.62 3.48
CA GLY A 16 1.54 -10.39 2.24
C GLY A 16 2.90 -10.51 1.54
N GLY A 17 4.00 -10.24 2.23
CA GLY A 17 5.34 -10.22 1.63
C GLY A 17 5.63 -8.97 0.81
N LYS A 18 4.77 -7.94 0.91
CA LYS A 18 4.93 -6.68 0.20
C LYS A 18 6.02 -5.80 0.83
N PRO A 19 6.72 -4.97 0.03
CA PRO A 19 7.68 -4.00 0.55
C PRO A 19 6.98 -2.99 1.46
N ARG A 20 7.55 -2.78 2.65
CA ARG A 20 7.01 -1.89 3.68
C ARG A 20 8.10 -1.02 4.28
N ILE A 21 7.69 0.08 4.90
CA ILE A 21 8.60 0.91 5.69
C ILE A 21 9.04 0.13 6.93
N ALA A 22 10.33 0.16 7.24
CA ALA A 22 10.93 -0.49 8.39
C ALA A 22 10.29 0.03 9.69
N GLY A 23 10.00 -0.89 10.62
CA GLY A 23 9.31 -0.55 11.88
C GLY A 23 7.82 -0.20 11.73
N HIS A 24 7.28 -0.14 10.51
CA HIS A 24 5.88 0.20 10.25
C HIS A 24 5.17 -0.94 9.52
N ARG A 25 3.83 -0.98 9.61
CA ARG A 25 2.99 -1.85 8.76
C ARG A 25 2.51 -1.13 7.50
N ILE A 26 3.06 0.04 7.21
CA ILE A 26 2.74 0.86 6.05
C ILE A 26 3.56 0.36 4.86
N THR A 27 2.86 -0.08 3.82
CA THR A 27 3.50 -0.61 2.60
C THR A 27 3.93 0.50 1.66
N VAL A 28 4.90 0.24 0.79
CA VAL A 28 5.27 1.17 -0.30
C VAL A 28 4.04 1.51 -1.15
N GLN A 29 3.19 0.52 -1.42
CA GLN A 29 1.91 0.70 -2.10
C GLN A 29 1.02 1.76 -1.42
N ASN A 30 0.97 1.82 -0.09
CA ASN A 30 0.18 2.85 0.60
C ASN A 30 0.71 4.25 0.31
N VAL A 31 2.02 4.45 0.44
CA VAL A 31 2.68 5.73 0.18
C VAL A 31 2.44 6.18 -1.25
N VAL A 32 2.56 5.28 -2.22
CA VAL A 32 2.30 5.57 -3.64
C VAL A 32 0.84 5.96 -3.88
N ILE A 33 -0.11 5.25 -3.28
CA ILE A 33 -1.54 5.59 -3.41
C ILE A 33 -1.81 6.98 -2.83
N TRP A 34 -1.26 7.30 -1.66
CA TRP A 34 -1.41 8.61 -1.03
C TRP A 34 -0.79 9.72 -1.88
N HIS A 35 0.41 9.50 -2.39
CA HIS A 35 1.12 10.50 -3.18
C HIS A 35 0.51 10.70 -4.57
N GLU A 36 0.35 9.63 -5.35
CA GLU A 36 -0.04 9.71 -6.76
C GLU A 36 -1.55 9.84 -6.96
N ARG A 37 -2.36 9.20 -6.09
CA ARG A 37 -3.82 9.14 -6.30
C ARG A 37 -4.59 10.11 -5.41
N LEU A 38 -4.15 10.32 -4.17
CA LEU A 38 -4.75 11.31 -3.28
C LEU A 38 -4.09 12.68 -3.38
N GLY A 39 -2.93 12.79 -4.03
CA GLY A 39 -2.21 14.04 -4.21
C GLY A 39 -1.56 14.57 -2.93
N LEU A 40 -1.39 13.73 -1.91
CA LEU A 40 -0.74 14.11 -0.66
C LEU A 40 0.76 14.28 -0.89
N THR A 41 1.32 15.36 -0.35
CA THR A 41 2.77 15.61 -0.40
C THR A 41 3.52 14.68 0.55
N ALA A 42 4.82 14.50 0.32
CA ALA A 42 5.65 13.65 1.18
C ALA A 42 5.66 14.13 2.65
N ASP A 43 5.63 15.43 2.88
CA ASP A 43 5.56 16.04 4.22
C ASP A 43 4.21 15.77 4.92
N GLU A 44 3.10 15.83 4.17
CA GLU A 44 1.78 15.50 4.71
C GLU A 44 1.72 14.01 5.09
N ILE A 45 2.21 13.13 4.22
CA ILE A 45 2.27 11.68 4.50
C ILE A 45 3.15 11.42 5.73
N ALA A 46 4.29 12.09 5.84
CA ALA A 46 5.18 11.95 7.00
C ALA A 46 4.47 12.37 8.29
N THR A 47 3.78 13.52 8.26
CA THR A 47 3.10 14.09 9.43
C THR A 47 1.88 13.27 9.85
N GLU A 48 1.02 12.90 8.91
CA GLU A 48 -0.24 12.20 9.21
C GLU A 48 -0.01 10.78 9.72
N TYR A 49 1.01 10.10 9.19
CA TYR A 49 1.27 8.69 9.50
C TYR A 49 2.45 8.47 10.44
N GLY A 50 3.03 9.55 10.99
CA GLY A 50 4.13 9.50 11.94
C GLY A 50 5.41 8.89 11.34
N LEU A 51 5.61 9.05 10.03
CA LEU A 51 6.76 8.53 9.31
C LEU A 51 7.86 9.59 9.24
N SER A 52 9.12 9.16 9.11
CA SER A 52 10.16 10.12 8.75
C SER A 52 10.04 10.49 7.27
N LEU A 53 10.40 11.72 6.93
CA LEU A 53 10.42 12.17 5.53
C LEU A 53 11.36 11.29 4.68
N ALA A 54 12.45 10.80 5.29
CA ALA A 54 13.37 9.85 4.65
C ALA A 54 12.69 8.52 4.30
N ASP A 55 11.83 7.98 5.18
CA ASP A 55 11.08 6.74 4.90
C ASP A 55 10.11 6.91 3.74
N VAL A 56 9.43 8.06 3.68
CA VAL A 56 8.49 8.39 2.61
C VAL A 56 9.22 8.48 1.27
N TYR A 57 10.32 9.22 1.21
CA TYR A 57 11.13 9.30 -0.01
C TYR A 57 11.76 7.96 -0.37
N ALA A 58 12.24 7.17 0.60
CA ALA A 58 12.76 5.84 0.33
C ALA A 58 11.68 4.92 -0.28
N ALA A 59 10.44 5.01 0.19
CA ALA A 59 9.32 4.27 -0.38
C ALA A 59 9.02 4.71 -1.82
N LEU A 60 9.03 6.03 -2.08
CA LEU A 60 8.85 6.57 -3.44
C LEU A 60 9.98 6.17 -4.38
N THR A 61 11.24 6.21 -3.93
CA THR A 61 12.39 5.72 -4.70
C THR A 61 12.24 4.23 -5.02
N TYR A 62 11.93 3.40 -4.02
CA TYR A 62 11.71 1.98 -4.25
C TYR A 62 10.58 1.73 -5.25
N TYR A 63 9.51 2.54 -5.19
CA TYR A 63 8.42 2.48 -6.16
C TYR A 63 8.90 2.78 -7.58
N TYR A 64 9.63 3.87 -7.80
CA TYR A 64 10.09 4.19 -9.15
C TYR A 64 11.06 3.15 -9.71
N ASP A 65 11.85 2.48 -8.86
CA ASP A 65 12.72 1.38 -9.27
C ASP A 65 11.93 0.09 -9.63
N HIS A 66 10.75 -0.12 -9.03
CA HIS A 66 9.93 -1.34 -9.19
C HIS A 66 8.51 -1.04 -9.69
N ARG A 67 8.37 0.03 -10.47
CA ARG A 67 7.07 0.65 -10.77
C ARG A 67 6.06 -0.33 -11.35
N ASP A 68 6.48 -1.09 -12.36
CA ASP A 68 5.61 -2.02 -13.07
C ASP A 68 5.09 -3.13 -12.15
N GLU A 69 5.95 -3.67 -11.29
CA GLU A 69 5.59 -4.72 -10.33
C GLU A 69 4.58 -4.20 -9.30
N ILE A 70 4.84 -3.02 -8.74
CA ILE A 70 3.97 -2.43 -7.72
C ILE A 70 2.64 -1.98 -8.33
N ASP A 71 2.65 -1.37 -9.52
CA ASP A 71 1.42 -0.99 -10.24
C ASP A 71 0.58 -2.22 -10.57
N GLN A 72 1.21 -3.33 -10.98
CA GLN A 72 0.51 -4.59 -11.21
C GLN A 72 -0.08 -5.15 -9.91
N SER A 73 0.68 -5.15 -8.82
CA SER A 73 0.17 -5.57 -7.50
C SER A 73 -1.02 -4.70 -7.08
N ILE A 74 -0.95 -3.39 -7.27
CA ILE A 74 -2.05 -2.46 -6.96
C ILE A 74 -3.31 -2.84 -7.71
N ARG A 75 -3.22 -3.04 -9.03
CA ARG A 75 -4.37 -3.41 -9.85
C ARG A 75 -4.95 -4.77 -9.47
N ALA A 76 -4.09 -5.74 -9.14
CA ALA A 76 -4.52 -7.06 -8.71
C ALA A 76 -5.29 -7.00 -7.38
N ASP A 77 -4.79 -6.23 -6.41
CA ASP A 77 -5.49 -6.01 -5.13
C ASP A 77 -6.85 -5.34 -5.31
N GLU A 78 -6.93 -4.33 -6.19
CA GLU A 78 -8.17 -3.63 -6.50
C GLU A 78 -9.21 -4.54 -7.14
N ALA A 79 -8.79 -5.37 -8.11
CA ALA A 79 -9.63 -6.35 -8.75
C ALA A 79 -10.15 -7.39 -7.73
N PHE A 80 -9.27 -7.90 -6.87
CA PHE A 80 -9.65 -8.83 -5.81
C PHE A 80 -10.65 -8.20 -4.83
N ALA A 81 -10.40 -6.96 -4.38
CA ALA A 81 -11.31 -6.23 -3.51
C ALA A 81 -12.67 -5.97 -4.17
N ALA A 82 -12.70 -5.67 -5.48
CA ALA A 82 -13.94 -5.52 -6.24
C ALA A 82 -14.73 -6.83 -6.34
N GLU A 83 -14.06 -7.95 -6.63
CA GLU A 83 -14.69 -9.27 -6.68
C GLU A 83 -15.31 -9.66 -5.32
N MET A 84 -14.55 -9.45 -4.24
CA MET A 84 -15.02 -9.72 -2.88
C MET A 84 -16.22 -8.84 -2.50
N ARG A 85 -16.22 -7.55 -2.86
CA ARG A 85 -17.38 -6.67 -2.67
C ARG A 85 -18.63 -7.19 -3.40
N ASN A 86 -18.49 -7.64 -4.65
CA ASN A 86 -19.60 -8.20 -5.41
C ASN A 86 -20.17 -9.48 -4.76
N ARG A 87 -19.30 -10.33 -4.20
CA ARG A 87 -19.72 -11.55 -3.50
C ARG A 87 -20.44 -11.26 -2.18
N THR A 88 -19.98 -10.28 -1.40
CA THR A 88 -20.55 -9.95 -0.08
C THR A 88 -21.83 -9.11 -0.16
N GLN A 89 -21.98 -8.22 -1.16
CA GLN A 89 -23.20 -7.43 -1.35
C GLN A 89 -24.47 -8.28 -1.54
N SER A 90 -24.34 -9.58 -1.84
CA SER A 90 -25.46 -10.51 -1.98
C SER A 90 -26.06 -10.97 -0.63
N ILE A 91 -25.29 -10.97 0.47
CA ILE A 91 -25.78 -11.47 1.78
C ILE A 91 -26.56 -10.40 2.55
N LEU A 92 -26.14 -9.13 2.44
CA LEU A 92 -26.78 -8.00 3.14
C LEU A 92 -28.14 -7.64 2.53
N LYS A 93 -28.28 -7.65 1.19
CA LYS A 93 -29.58 -7.40 0.54
C LYS A 93 -30.62 -8.47 0.87
N ALA A 94 -30.20 -9.72 1.09
CA ALA A 94 -31.11 -10.82 1.44
C ALA A 94 -31.71 -10.70 2.86
N LYS A 95 -31.09 -9.93 3.77
CA LYS A 95 -31.54 -9.80 5.17
C LYS A 95 -32.33 -8.52 5.49
N LEU A 96 -32.42 -7.57 4.57
CA LEU A 96 -33.10 -6.28 4.76
C LEU A 96 -34.48 -6.19 4.08
N GLY A 97 -34.99 -7.31 3.55
CA GLY A 97 -36.28 -7.38 2.84
C GLY A 97 -37.23 -8.45 3.37
N GLY A 98 -37.09 -8.85 4.64
CA GLY A 98 -37.98 -9.79 5.33
C GLY A 98 -38.72 -9.13 6.48
#